data_AF-A0A8S8YNL6-F1
#
_entry.id   AF-A0A8S8YNL6-F1
#
_cell.length_a   1.000
_cell.length_b   1.000
_cell.length_c   1.000
_cell.angle_alpha   90.00
_cell.angle_beta   90.00
_cell.angle_gamma   90.00
#
_symmetry.space_group_name_H-M   'P 1'
#
loop_
_entity.id
_entity.type
_entity.pdbx_description
1 polymer ?
#
loop_
_entity_poly.entity_id
_entity_poly.type
_entity_poly.pdbx_seq_one_letter_code
_entity_poly.pdbx_strand_id
1 'polypeptide(L)'
;MNIGPWYVLPDEFIVGGEALVRNLLMGERTAKRWGGRSEVGYVPDPFGHVAQLPAILKGAGLDSFIFTRGAGPWIQEAGGVFNWYASDGKTKVLAVQQVPDYPNLMAWGFEERPLDRKDSLDVNVDTAMERMQRLWTSMKPWDGNLRSCSLDKGATTRTLNQLYPC
;
A
#
# COMPACT_ATOMS: atom_id res chain seq x y z
N MET A 1 -13.60 -9.01 11.83
CA MET A 1 -12.32 -8.55 12.41
C MET A 1 -11.25 -8.82 11.37
N ASN A 2 -10.53 -7.79 10.89
CA ASN A 2 -9.51 -7.97 9.84
C ASN A 2 -8.14 -8.05 10.48
N ILE A 3 -7.50 -9.22 10.43
CA ILE A 3 -6.19 -9.49 11.05
C ILE A 3 -5.22 -9.99 9.96
N GLY A 4 -3.94 -9.63 10.03
CA GLY A 4 -2.96 -10.01 9.01
C GLY A 4 -3.09 -9.17 7.72
N PRO A 5 -2.69 -9.70 6.54
CA PRO A 5 -2.41 -11.10 6.22
C PRO A 5 -1.01 -11.59 6.62
N TRP A 6 -0.09 -10.66 6.89
CA TRP A 6 1.26 -10.98 7.35
C TRP A 6 1.27 -11.38 8.82
N TYR A 7 2.24 -12.18 9.25
CA TYR A 7 2.50 -12.39 10.67
C TYR A 7 3.20 -11.16 11.28
N VAL A 8 4.14 -10.57 10.55
CA VAL A 8 4.81 -9.30 10.86
C VAL A 8 4.99 -8.50 9.57
N LEU A 9 5.02 -7.17 9.63
CA LEU A 9 5.32 -6.35 8.45
C LEU A 9 6.79 -6.57 8.03
N PRO A 10 7.06 -7.08 6.81
CA PRO A 10 8.43 -7.38 6.39
C PRO A 10 9.14 -6.16 5.81
N ASP A 11 10.47 -6.11 6.00
CA ASP A 11 11.36 -5.42 5.07
C ASP A 11 11.75 -6.43 3.97
N GLU A 12 11.24 -6.20 2.76
CA GLU A 12 11.22 -7.20 1.70
C GLU A 12 12.61 -7.54 1.14
N PHE A 13 13.55 -6.58 1.15
CA PHE A 13 14.86 -6.78 0.53
C PHE A 13 15.84 -7.57 1.39
N ILE A 14 15.64 -7.62 2.72
CA ILE A 14 16.63 -8.18 3.65
C ILE A 14 16.27 -9.57 4.19
N VAL A 15 15.05 -10.06 3.98
CA VAL A 15 14.58 -11.35 4.55
C VAL A 15 14.61 -12.52 3.55
N GLY A 16 14.64 -12.23 2.25
CA GLY A 16 14.59 -13.23 1.18
C GLY A 16 13.17 -13.77 0.89
N GLY A 17 13.01 -14.39 -0.29
CA GLY A 17 11.68 -14.80 -0.81
C GLY A 17 10.95 -15.85 0.02
N GLU A 18 11.65 -16.90 0.46
CA GLU A 18 11.05 -17.95 1.31
C GLU A 18 10.55 -17.38 2.64
N ALA A 19 11.27 -16.41 3.23
CA ALA A 19 10.84 -15.76 4.47
C ALA A 19 9.54 -14.98 4.28
N LEU A 20 9.36 -14.28 3.15
CA LEU A 20 8.11 -13.60 2.81
C LEU A 20 6.94 -14.58 2.69
N VAL A 21 7.14 -15.71 2.01
CA VAL A 21 6.12 -16.76 1.88
C VAL A 21 5.78 -17.35 3.25
N ARG A 22 6.77 -17.68 4.07
CA ARG A 22 6.56 -18.19 5.43
C ARG A 22 5.83 -17.19 6.31
N ASN A 23 6.13 -15.90 6.16
CA ASN A 23 5.48 -14.82 6.90
C ASN A 23 3.96 -14.78 6.59
N LEU A 24 3.57 -14.91 5.32
CA LEU A 24 2.15 -15.00 4.91
C LEU A 24 1.49 -16.28 5.44
N LEU A 25 2.15 -17.43 5.32
CA LEU A 25 1.62 -18.70 5.83
C LEU A 25 1.42 -18.68 7.35
N MET A 26 2.35 -18.05 8.09
CA MET A 26 2.22 -17.86 9.54
C MET A 26 1.10 -16.89 9.88
N GLY A 27 0.96 -15.79 9.12
CA GLY A 27 -0.11 -14.81 9.29
C GLY A 27 -1.48 -15.43 9.08
N GLU A 28 -1.67 -16.20 8.00
CA GLU A 28 -2.90 -16.94 7.73
C GLU A 28 -3.24 -17.94 8.85
N ARG A 29 -2.27 -18.78 9.26
CA ARG A 29 -2.48 -19.76 10.34
C ARG A 29 -2.88 -19.08 11.65
N THR A 30 -2.30 -17.92 11.95
CA THR A 30 -2.60 -17.16 13.16
C THR A 30 -3.99 -16.54 13.06
N ALA A 31 -4.27 -15.83 11.97
CA ALA A 31 -5.53 -15.15 11.74
C ALA A 31 -6.74 -16.09 11.68
N LYS A 32 -6.57 -17.33 11.17
CA LYS A 32 -7.61 -18.38 11.21
C LYS A 32 -8.10 -18.70 12.63
N ARG A 33 -7.25 -18.56 13.65
CA ARG A 33 -7.64 -18.76 15.07
C ARG A 33 -8.55 -17.64 15.59
N TRP A 34 -8.57 -16.50 14.91
CA TRP A 34 -9.28 -15.28 15.30
C TRP A 34 -10.41 -14.90 14.33
N GLY A 35 -10.85 -15.85 13.49
CA GLY A 35 -12.01 -15.65 12.60
C GLY A 35 -11.67 -15.28 11.15
N GLY A 36 -10.40 -15.32 10.74
CA GLY A 36 -9.99 -15.13 9.35
C GLY A 36 -8.92 -14.06 9.16
N ARG A 37 -8.33 -14.00 7.95
CA ARG A 37 -7.31 -13.00 7.59
C ARG A 37 -7.88 -11.86 6.75
N SER A 38 -7.22 -10.72 6.78
CA SER A 38 -7.43 -9.64 5.81
C SER A 38 -7.07 -10.11 4.40
N GLU A 39 -7.90 -9.81 3.40
CA GLU A 39 -7.70 -10.17 1.98
C GLU A 39 -6.91 -9.13 1.18
N VAL A 40 -6.16 -8.27 1.88
CA VAL A 40 -5.35 -7.21 1.28
C VAL A 40 -3.90 -7.35 1.74
N GLY A 41 -2.97 -7.44 0.79
CA GLY A 41 -1.54 -7.31 1.10
C GLY A 41 -1.27 -5.92 1.64
N TYR A 42 -0.66 -5.80 2.82
CA TYR A 42 -0.46 -4.51 3.47
C TYR A 42 1.00 -4.32 3.88
N VAL A 43 1.71 -3.40 3.24
CA VAL A 43 3.08 -3.01 3.60
C VAL A 43 3.22 -1.50 3.37
N PRO A 44 2.84 -0.66 4.35
CA PRO A 44 2.76 0.80 4.16
C PRO A 44 4.15 1.46 4.09
N ASP A 45 5.04 1.14 5.03
CA ASP A 45 6.30 1.86 5.23
C ASP A 45 7.57 0.98 5.03
N PRO A 46 7.73 0.23 3.92
CA PRO A 46 8.99 -0.43 3.63
C PRO A 46 9.96 0.51 2.90
N PHE A 47 11.24 0.11 2.83
CA PHE A 47 12.25 0.83 2.06
C PHE A 47 12.25 0.49 0.56
N GLY A 48 11.06 0.21 0.02
CA GLY A 48 10.79 -0.23 -1.34
C GLY A 48 10.22 -1.64 -1.37
N HIS A 49 9.81 -2.07 -2.56
CA HIS A 49 9.16 -3.35 -2.76
C HIS A 49 9.92 -4.22 -3.76
N VAL A 50 9.94 -5.53 -3.53
CA VAL A 50 10.53 -6.48 -4.48
C VAL A 50 9.61 -6.63 -5.69
N ALA A 51 10.18 -6.62 -6.90
CA ALA A 51 9.41 -6.69 -8.15
C ALA A 51 8.54 -7.96 -8.28
N GLN A 52 8.87 -9.03 -7.55
CA GLN A 52 8.11 -10.29 -7.56
C GLN A 52 6.99 -10.34 -6.52
N LEU A 53 6.80 -9.30 -5.69
CA LEU A 53 5.78 -9.30 -4.65
C LEU A 53 4.35 -9.57 -5.18
N PRO A 54 3.91 -9.08 -6.36
CA PRO A 54 2.58 -9.42 -6.88
C PRO A 54 2.38 -10.92 -7.06
N ALA A 55 3.42 -11.66 -7.47
CA ALA A 55 3.35 -13.11 -7.61
C ALA A 55 3.31 -13.82 -6.25
N ILE A 56 4.08 -13.33 -5.27
CA ILE A 56 4.05 -13.86 -3.89
C ILE A 56 2.66 -13.67 -3.28
N LEU A 57 2.08 -12.46 -3.41
CA LEU A 57 0.75 -12.13 -2.94
C LEU A 57 -0.31 -13.01 -3.62
N LYS A 58 -0.29 -13.10 -4.95
CA LYS A 58 -1.22 -13.97 -5.71
C LYS A 58 -1.10 -15.43 -5.30
N GLY A 59 0.12 -15.93 -5.05
CA GLY A 59 0.37 -17.27 -4.53
C GLY A 59 -0.25 -17.52 -3.14
N ALA A 60 -0.43 -16.47 -2.34
CA ALA A 60 -1.14 -16.52 -1.06
C ALA A 60 -2.65 -16.20 -1.17
N GLY A 61 -3.19 -16.10 -2.39
CA GLY A 61 -4.59 -15.77 -2.64
C GLY A 61 -4.93 -14.30 -2.41
N LEU A 62 -3.95 -13.39 -2.50
CA LEU A 62 -4.15 -11.94 -2.37
C LEU A 62 -4.18 -11.28 -3.74
N ASP A 63 -5.28 -10.58 -4.04
CA ASP A 63 -5.49 -9.88 -5.31
C ASP A 63 -5.25 -8.37 -5.23
N SER A 64 -5.08 -7.85 -4.02
CA SER A 64 -4.93 -6.42 -3.75
C SER A 64 -3.76 -6.12 -2.83
N PHE A 65 -3.20 -4.94 -2.98
CA PHE A 65 -2.03 -4.47 -2.26
C PHE A 65 -2.19 -2.99 -1.88
N ILE A 66 -1.99 -2.66 -0.61
CA ILE A 66 -1.95 -1.29 -0.12
C ILE A 66 -0.55 -1.00 0.41
N PHE A 67 -0.01 0.14 -0.02
CA PHE A 67 1.31 0.61 0.34
C PHE A 67 1.37 2.13 0.40
N THR A 68 2.46 2.68 0.94
CA THR A 68 2.69 4.14 0.94
C THR A 68 3.96 4.49 0.18
N ARG A 69 5.06 3.76 0.44
CA ARG A 69 6.39 4.08 -0.07
C ARG A 69 6.82 3.17 -1.19
N GLY A 70 7.74 3.65 -2.04
CA GLY A 70 8.39 2.80 -3.05
C GLY A 70 7.85 2.96 -4.47
N ALA A 71 6.87 3.84 -4.70
CA ALA A 71 6.49 4.27 -6.04
C ALA A 71 7.25 5.54 -6.48
N GLY A 72 7.52 5.63 -7.78
CA GLY A 72 8.12 6.82 -8.39
C GLY A 72 7.10 7.94 -8.64
N PRO A 73 7.54 9.12 -9.12
CA PRO A 73 6.67 10.29 -9.30
C PRO A 73 5.45 10.05 -10.22
N TRP A 74 5.57 9.13 -11.18
CA TRP A 74 4.51 8.72 -12.11
C TRP A 74 3.23 8.25 -11.42
N ILE A 75 3.31 7.80 -10.17
CA ILE A 75 2.14 7.31 -9.42
C ILE A 75 1.07 8.38 -9.20
N GLN A 76 1.49 9.65 -9.13
CA GLN A 76 0.58 10.79 -9.02
C GLN A 76 -0.24 10.93 -10.30
N GLU A 77 0.37 10.66 -11.47
CA GLU A 77 -0.35 10.62 -12.74
C GLU A 77 -1.31 9.44 -12.84
N ALA A 78 -0.97 8.31 -12.20
CA ALA A 78 -1.83 7.14 -12.10
C ALA A 78 -2.98 7.30 -11.08
N GLY A 79 -3.04 8.40 -10.33
CA GLY A 79 -4.07 8.61 -9.31
C GLY A 79 -3.97 7.65 -8.13
N GLY A 80 -2.79 7.07 -7.89
CA GLY A 80 -2.55 6.16 -6.77
C GLY A 80 -3.15 4.76 -6.92
N VAL A 81 -3.84 4.43 -8.02
CA VAL A 81 -4.48 3.11 -8.22
C VAL A 81 -4.06 2.53 -9.57
N PHE A 82 -3.45 1.34 -9.56
CA PHE A 82 -2.92 0.72 -10.77
C PHE A 82 -2.82 -0.81 -10.65
N ASN A 83 -2.78 -1.49 -11.78
CA ASN A 83 -2.39 -2.90 -11.86
C ASN A 83 -0.87 -3.00 -11.75
N TRP A 84 -0.40 -3.60 -10.66
CA TRP A 84 1.02 -3.87 -10.47
C TRP A 84 1.38 -5.27 -10.95
N TYR A 85 2.22 -5.34 -11.98
CA TYR A 85 2.72 -6.59 -12.54
C TYR A 85 3.99 -7.07 -11.83
N ALA A 86 4.07 -8.38 -11.62
CA ALA A 86 5.30 -9.05 -11.21
C ALA A 86 6.33 -9.06 -12.35
N SER A 87 7.57 -9.42 -12.02
CA SER A 87 8.66 -9.53 -13.01
C SER A 87 8.42 -10.60 -14.09
N ASP A 88 7.45 -11.51 -13.89
CA ASP A 88 7.02 -12.49 -14.89
C ASP A 88 6.16 -11.90 -16.03
N GLY A 89 5.73 -10.64 -15.89
CA GLY A 89 4.89 -9.91 -16.84
C GLY A 89 3.46 -10.45 -17.01
N LYS A 90 3.05 -11.43 -16.21
CA LYS A 90 1.73 -12.07 -16.30
C LYS A 90 0.93 -11.90 -15.03
N THR A 91 1.58 -12.08 -13.89
CA THR A 91 0.95 -12.03 -12.59
C THR A 91 0.82 -10.60 -12.14
N LYS A 92 -0.37 -10.22 -11.64
CA LYS A 92 -0.63 -8.86 -11.19
C LYS A 92 -1.53 -8.82 -9.96
N VAL A 93 -1.45 -7.72 -9.23
CA VAL A 93 -2.36 -7.33 -8.15
C VAL A 93 -2.87 -5.91 -8.38
N LEU A 94 -4.03 -5.58 -7.81
CA LEU A 94 -4.50 -4.20 -7.73
C LEU A 94 -3.73 -3.48 -6.62
N ALA A 95 -2.87 -2.54 -6.99
CA ALA A 95 -2.09 -1.75 -6.05
C ALA A 95 -2.77 -0.39 -5.80
N VAL A 96 -2.87 -0.03 -4.52
CA VAL A 96 -3.43 1.24 -4.05
C VAL A 96 -2.40 1.91 -3.14
N GLN A 97 -1.93 3.08 -3.57
CA GLN A 97 -1.06 3.92 -2.76
C GLN A 97 -1.91 4.76 -1.79
N GLN A 98 -1.49 4.80 -0.53
CA GLN A 98 -2.03 5.73 0.45
C GLN A 98 -1.48 7.14 0.16
N VAL A 99 -2.32 8.02 -0.38
CA VAL A 99 -1.97 9.39 -0.75
C VAL A 99 -2.63 10.37 0.23
N PRO A 100 -1.91 11.39 0.74
CA PRO A 100 -0.48 11.65 0.55
C PRO A 100 0.44 10.72 1.35
N ASP A 101 -0.06 10.17 2.46
CA ASP A 101 0.66 9.27 3.36
C ASP A 101 -0.37 8.48 4.21
N TYR A 102 0.04 7.42 4.91
CA TYR A 102 -0.85 6.64 5.77
C TYR A 102 -1.41 7.37 7.01
N PRO A 103 -0.76 8.40 7.62
CA PRO A 103 -1.32 9.15 8.74
C PRO A 103 -2.06 10.42 8.28
N ASN A 104 -2.60 10.45 7.06
CA ASN A 104 -3.22 11.63 6.44
C ASN A 104 -4.34 12.30 7.28
N LEU A 105 -5.10 11.53 8.05
CA LEU A 105 -6.13 12.01 9.01
C LEU A 105 -5.78 11.72 10.48
N MET A 106 -4.52 11.45 10.80
CA MET A 106 -4.11 11.31 12.20
C MET A 106 -4.32 12.61 12.96
N ALA A 107 -4.91 12.53 14.16
CA ALA A 107 -5.23 13.69 15.00
C ALA A 107 -6.18 14.70 14.32
N TRP A 108 -7.12 14.20 13.51
CA TRP A 108 -8.16 15.00 12.86
C TRP A 108 -9.03 15.73 13.89
N GLY A 109 -9.07 17.06 13.80
CA GLY A 109 -9.73 17.95 14.77
C GLY A 109 -8.92 18.30 16.02
N PHE A 110 -7.64 17.92 16.04
CA PHE A 110 -6.66 18.27 17.08
C PHE A 110 -5.41 18.94 16.49
N GLU A 111 -5.51 19.52 15.29
CA GLU A 111 -4.40 20.08 14.52
C GLU A 111 -3.63 21.17 15.29
N GLU A 112 -4.33 22.00 16.06
CA GLU A 112 -3.75 23.12 16.82
C GLU A 112 -3.40 22.77 18.26
N ARG A 113 -3.71 21.55 18.71
CA ARG A 113 -3.54 21.12 20.12
C ARG A 113 -2.87 19.75 20.21
N PRO A 114 -1.62 19.62 19.75
CA PRO A 114 -0.94 18.32 19.66
C PRO A 114 -0.68 17.65 21.01
N LEU A 115 -0.79 18.38 22.12
CA LEU A 115 -0.56 17.90 23.49
C LEU A 115 -1.83 17.47 24.23
N ASP A 116 -3.01 17.76 23.68
CA ASP A 116 -4.26 17.32 24.28
C ASP A 116 -4.38 15.79 24.20
N ARG A 117 -5.08 15.21 25.19
CA ARG A 117 -5.33 13.77 25.15
C ARG A 117 -6.20 13.46 23.93
N LYS A 118 -5.80 12.42 23.18
CA LYS A 118 -6.49 11.97 21.96
C LYS A 118 -7.90 11.40 22.21
N ASP A 119 -8.32 11.29 23.48
CA ASP A 119 -9.68 10.91 23.91
C ASP A 119 -10.52 12.11 24.38
N SER A 120 -10.01 13.34 24.24
CA SER A 120 -10.78 14.56 24.48
C SER A 120 -11.97 14.63 23.51
N LEU A 121 -13.12 15.10 24.01
CA LEU A 121 -14.30 15.36 23.17
C LEU A 121 -14.29 16.79 22.59
N ASP A 122 -13.29 17.59 22.94
CA ASP A 122 -13.10 18.96 22.45
C ASP A 122 -12.41 18.95 21.08
N VAL A 123 -13.17 18.53 20.06
CA VAL A 123 -12.73 18.44 18.66
C VAL A 123 -12.95 19.79 17.97
N ASN A 124 -11.90 20.35 17.36
CA ASN A 124 -12.04 21.54 16.52
C ASN A 124 -12.52 21.15 15.11
N VAL A 125 -13.84 21.22 14.92
CA VAL A 125 -14.52 20.86 13.66
C VAL A 125 -14.05 21.70 12.48
N ASP A 126 -13.77 22.99 12.68
CA ASP A 126 -13.35 23.88 11.59
C ASP A 126 -12.01 23.44 11.01
N THR A 127 -11.02 23.21 11.88
CA THR A 127 -9.69 22.71 11.46
C THR A 127 -9.75 21.30 10.87
N ALA A 128 -10.63 20.44 11.41
CA ALA A 128 -10.89 19.11 10.88
C ALA A 128 -11.41 19.21 9.43
N MET A 129 -12.47 19.99 9.21
CA MET A 129 -13.09 20.13 7.89
C MET A 129 -12.14 20.80 6.90
N GLU A 130 -11.33 21.77 7.33
CA GLU A 130 -10.31 22.37 6.48
C GLU A 130 -9.27 21.34 6.00
N ARG A 131 -8.77 20.48 6.90
CA ARG A 131 -7.85 19.40 6.54
C ARG A 131 -8.47 18.42 5.56
N MET A 132 -9.73 18.02 5.79
CA MET A 132 -10.46 17.14 4.89
C MET A 132 -10.59 17.78 3.50
N GLN A 133 -10.94 19.07 3.43
CA GLN A 133 -11.07 19.80 2.17
C GLN A 133 -9.73 19.92 1.42
N ARG A 134 -8.63 20.16 2.14
CA ARG A 134 -7.27 20.19 1.56
C ARG A 134 -6.89 18.84 0.96
N LEU A 135 -7.11 17.75 1.69
CA LEU A 135 -6.86 16.40 1.20
C LEU A 135 -7.72 16.07 -0.02
N TRP A 136 -9.03 16.34 0.06
CA TRP A 136 -9.96 16.10 -1.03
C TRP A 136 -9.57 16.83 -2.31
N THR A 137 -9.18 18.11 -2.20
CA THR A 137 -8.74 18.93 -3.35
C THR A 137 -7.39 18.47 -3.90
N SER A 138 -6.52 17.92 -3.05
CA SER A 138 -5.20 17.41 -3.47
C SER A 138 -5.26 16.05 -4.18
N MET A 139 -6.33 15.28 -3.96
CA MET A 139 -6.49 13.98 -4.59
C MET A 139 -6.88 14.14 -6.05
N LYS A 140 -6.06 13.61 -6.96
CA LYS A 140 -6.43 13.47 -8.36
C LYS A 140 -7.66 12.53 -8.44
N PRO A 141 -8.77 12.95 -9.07
CA PRO A 141 -9.91 12.07 -9.29
C PRO A 141 -9.48 10.84 -10.09
N TRP A 142 -9.94 9.66 -9.68
CA TRP A 142 -9.71 8.45 -10.46
C TRP A 142 -10.44 8.55 -11.80
N ASP A 143 -9.73 8.33 -12.89
CA ASP A 143 -10.22 8.54 -14.26
C ASP A 143 -11.03 7.36 -14.82
N GLY A 144 -11.37 6.37 -13.99
CA GLY A 144 -12.06 5.16 -14.42
C GLY A 144 -11.15 4.07 -15.00
N ASN A 145 -9.88 4.38 -15.27
CA ASN A 145 -8.98 3.51 -16.00
C ASN A 145 -7.82 3.03 -15.13
N LEU A 146 -7.65 1.70 -15.06
CA LEU A 146 -6.49 1.12 -14.38
C LEU A 146 -5.27 1.11 -15.30
N ARG A 147 -4.27 1.88 -14.92
CA ARG A 147 -2.94 1.80 -15.55
C ARG A 147 -2.25 0.49 -15.17
N SER A 148 -1.31 0.05 -16.00
CA SER A 148 -0.54 -1.18 -15.79
C SER A 148 0.93 -0.82 -15.68
N CYS A 149 1.54 -1.00 -14.51
CA CYS A 149 2.91 -0.56 -14.25
C CYS A 149 3.67 -1.60 -13.38
N SER A 150 5.00 -1.48 -13.30
CA SER A 150 5.85 -2.23 -12.36
C SER A 150 6.52 -1.28 -11.37
N LEU A 151 6.58 -1.67 -10.09
CA LEU A 151 7.39 -1.01 -9.06
C LEU A 151 8.81 -1.59 -9.09
N ASP A 152 9.67 -1.11 -9.98
CA ASP A 152 11.08 -1.50 -9.98
C ASP A 152 12.00 -0.27 -9.92
N LYS A 153 12.94 -0.25 -8.97
CA LYS A 153 13.98 0.79 -8.85
C LYS A 153 15.13 0.59 -9.86
N GLY A 154 15.16 -0.55 -10.58
CA GLY A 154 16.28 -0.96 -11.44
C GLY A 154 16.10 -0.81 -12.95
N ALA A 155 14.97 -0.30 -13.46
CA ALA A 155 14.71 -0.23 -14.90
C ALA A 155 15.43 0.98 -15.57
N THR A 156 16.76 1.01 -15.51
CA THR A 156 17.60 1.93 -16.33
C THR A 156 18.48 1.20 -17.36
N THR A 157 18.40 -0.12 -17.51
CA THR A 157 19.23 -0.79 -18.53
C THR A 157 18.54 -1.99 -19.18
N ARG A 158 18.14 -1.77 -20.45
CA ARG A 158 18.16 -2.73 -21.57
C ARG A 158 17.94 -4.19 -21.21
N THR A 159 16.69 -4.62 -21.13
CA THR A 159 16.11 -5.80 -21.82
C THR A 159 14.86 -6.23 -21.06
N LEU A 160 13.69 -5.90 -21.59
CA LEU A 160 12.43 -6.64 -21.48
C LEU A 160 11.41 -5.84 -22.30
N ASN A 161 11.28 -6.20 -23.57
CA ASN A 161 10.15 -5.74 -24.38
C ASN A 161 8.87 -6.10 -23.61
N GLN A 162 8.07 -5.08 -23.27
CA GLN A 162 6.65 -5.15 -22.85
C GLN A 162 6.27 -5.01 -21.36
N LEU A 163 7.03 -4.33 -20.51
CA LEU A 163 6.42 -3.68 -19.34
C LEU A 163 6.80 -2.21 -19.32
N TYR A 164 5.83 -1.38 -19.70
CA TYR A 164 6.00 0.05 -19.83
C TYR A 164 6.35 0.68 -18.46
N PRO A 165 7.35 1.57 -18.38
CA PRO A 165 7.24 2.65 -17.43
C PRO A 165 5.97 3.43 -17.83
N CYS A 166 5.06 3.55 -16.87
CA CYS A 166 4.25 4.74 -16.80
C CYS A 166 5.26 5.90 -16.56
#